data_AF-A0AA38IA06-F1
#
_entry.id   AF-A0AA38IA06-F1
#
_cell.length_a   1.000
_cell.length_b   1.000
_cell.length_c   1.000
_cell.angle_alpha   90.00
_cell.angle_beta   90.00
_cell.angle_gamma   90.00
#
_symmetry.space_group_name_H-M   'P 1'
#
loop_
_entity.id
_entity.type
_entity.pdbx_description
1 polymer ?
#
loop_
_entity_poly.entity_id
_entity_poly.type
_entity_poly.pdbx_seq_one_letter_code
_entity_poly.pdbx_strand_id
1 'polypeptide(L)'
;MCKKCVNIPTQGPKCVQCNSVFHPGCIKYLKDVVEIAPGEVMCCGSKVTPTTLPEKKMINSIAQEEVAASINDPDNELDDESFSSAIENSDIAKVENKYLKELLKEKDLHIKSLCTNLDMLHKQITLLNNIIIKQEEGISNNHNPETTSQEINEIVKNSKLLPLKNTNDKQQKKTQDSPSNQAKTPNQGDKDKKVKKTLRGYSKLQEPFQDDNENLDNNKTLQNEDDNWNKVKSKKRHRRESNKSIIGCSVDNSTLKAVPRRSFIHVLRLNPSTTTKDIEDHLCMSNICTFGVEKLQSRYPDLYSSFKVTIDHKNQDVAMKPETWPPGSCVNRFFHRILKKTALP
;
A
#
# COMPACT_ATOMS: atom_id res chain seq x y z
N MET A 1 -20.01 -8.92 15.51
CA MET A 1 -19.07 -8.72 16.65
C MET A 1 -19.20 -9.90 17.59
N CYS A 2 -18.12 -10.31 18.27
CA CYS A 2 -18.18 -11.39 19.25
C CYS A 2 -18.94 -10.93 20.50
N LYS A 3 -20.02 -11.63 20.90
CA LYS A 3 -20.84 -11.21 22.05
C LYS A 3 -20.10 -11.19 23.39
N LYS A 4 -18.97 -11.90 23.51
CA LYS A 4 -18.20 -11.98 24.75
C LYS A 4 -17.21 -10.83 24.94
N CYS A 5 -16.43 -10.51 23.90
CA CYS A 5 -15.35 -9.53 23.98
C CYS A 5 -15.59 -8.26 23.15
N VAL A 6 -16.73 -8.16 22.46
CA VAL A 6 -17.15 -7.02 21.61
C VAL A 6 -16.27 -6.80 20.36
N ASN A 7 -15.09 -7.41 20.29
CA ASN A 7 -14.21 -7.34 19.11
C ASN A 7 -14.77 -8.12 17.91
N ILE A 8 -14.43 -7.69 16.69
CA ILE A 8 -14.80 -8.36 15.43
C ILE A 8 -13.83 -9.52 15.20
N PRO A 9 -14.28 -10.78 15.28
CA PRO A 9 -13.43 -11.92 14.96
C PRO A 9 -13.18 -12.01 13.46
N THR A 10 -11.95 -12.31 13.07
CA THR A 10 -11.57 -12.59 11.67
C THR A 10 -11.92 -14.02 11.26
N GLN A 11 -11.85 -14.97 12.19
CA GLN A 11 -12.19 -16.38 12.00
C GLN A 11 -12.79 -16.96 13.30
N GLY A 12 -13.66 -17.96 13.17
CA GLY A 12 -14.21 -18.71 14.30
C GLY A 12 -15.64 -19.21 14.06
N PRO A 13 -16.20 -19.93 15.03
CA PRO A 13 -17.51 -20.55 14.88
C PRO A 13 -18.63 -19.50 14.77
N LYS A 14 -19.60 -19.79 13.90
CA LYS A 14 -20.74 -18.90 13.62
C LYS A 14 -22.02 -19.42 14.26
N CYS A 15 -22.77 -18.51 14.86
CA CYS A 15 -24.09 -18.81 15.41
C CYS A 15 -25.09 -19.06 14.27
N VAL A 16 -25.69 -20.25 14.17
CA VAL A 16 -26.62 -20.56 13.06
C VAL A 16 -27.89 -19.69 13.08
N GLN A 17 -28.32 -19.21 14.25
CA GLN A 17 -29.52 -18.39 14.38
C GLN A 17 -29.28 -16.88 14.19
N CYS A 18 -28.30 -16.30 14.88
CA CYS A 18 -28.08 -14.84 14.82
C CYS A 18 -26.87 -14.42 13.98
N ASN A 19 -26.23 -15.35 13.27
CA ASN A 19 -25.01 -15.13 12.46
C ASN A 19 -23.85 -14.44 13.19
N SER A 20 -23.88 -14.41 14.53
CA SER A 20 -22.78 -13.87 15.33
C SER A 20 -21.58 -14.80 15.25
N VAL A 21 -20.43 -14.24 14.89
CA VAL A 21 -19.15 -14.96 14.87
C VAL A 21 -18.47 -14.82 16.23
N PHE A 22 -17.89 -15.89 16.74
CA PHE A 22 -17.16 -15.91 18.02
C PHE A 22 -15.68 -16.25 17.82
N HIS A 23 -14.83 -15.75 18.71
CA HIS A 23 -13.45 -16.25 18.77
C HIS A 23 -13.44 -17.68 19.35
N PRO A 24 -12.58 -18.58 18.87
CA PRO A 24 -12.44 -19.95 19.41
C PRO A 24 -12.14 -20.00 20.92
N GLY A 25 -11.44 -19.00 21.46
CA GLY A 25 -11.22 -18.87 22.90
C GLY A 25 -12.45 -18.36 23.67
N CYS A 26 -13.21 -17.42 23.09
CA CYS A 26 -14.35 -16.80 23.74
C CYS A 26 -15.55 -17.74 23.91
N ILE A 27 -15.70 -18.71 23.02
CA ILE A 27 -16.86 -19.62 23.04
C ILE A 27 -16.91 -20.47 24.31
N LYS A 28 -15.75 -20.87 24.84
CA LYS A 28 -15.61 -21.68 26.07
C LYS A 28 -16.17 -20.99 27.32
N TYR A 29 -16.37 -19.68 27.27
CA TYR A 29 -16.86 -18.87 28.39
C TYR A 29 -18.35 -18.49 28.28
N LEU A 30 -19.05 -18.98 27.26
CA LEU A 30 -20.48 -18.78 27.10
C LEU A 30 -21.22 -20.01 27.65
N LYS A 31 -22.13 -19.79 28.61
CA LYS A 31 -22.81 -20.89 29.32
C LYS A 31 -23.86 -21.61 28.47
N ASP A 32 -24.45 -20.91 27.49
CA ASP A 32 -25.61 -21.38 26.72
C ASP A 32 -25.26 -21.59 25.23
N VAL A 33 -24.05 -22.09 24.94
CA VAL A 33 -23.61 -22.36 23.57
C VAL A 33 -23.44 -23.85 23.35
N VAL A 34 -24.17 -24.39 22.37
CA VAL A 34 -24.07 -25.79 21.94
C VAL A 34 -23.39 -25.83 20.58
N GLU A 35 -22.38 -26.70 20.42
CA GLU A 35 -21.74 -26.94 19.12
C GLU A 35 -22.64 -27.88 18.30
N ILE A 36 -23.04 -27.45 17.10
CA ILE A 36 -23.91 -28.24 16.20
C ILE A 36 -23.06 -29.03 15.20
N ALA A 37 -22.04 -28.36 14.65
CA ALA A 37 -21.12 -28.90 13.65
C ALA A 37 -19.77 -28.18 13.78
N PRO A 38 -18.66 -28.73 13.23
CA PRO A 38 -17.35 -28.06 13.29
C PRO A 38 -17.41 -26.69 12.62
N GLY A 39 -17.31 -25.63 13.43
CA GLY A 39 -17.41 -24.24 12.98
C GLY A 39 -18.82 -23.62 13.05
N GLU A 40 -19.83 -24.35 13.53
CA GLU A 40 -21.20 -23.88 13.69
C GLU A 40 -21.74 -24.14 15.09
N VAL A 41 -22.30 -23.11 15.71
CA VAL A 41 -22.77 -23.15 17.10
C VAL A 41 -24.18 -22.58 17.23
N MET A 42 -24.90 -22.96 18.27
CA MET A 42 -26.18 -22.38 18.66
C MET A 42 -25.99 -21.54 19.91
N CYS A 43 -26.12 -20.21 19.77
CA CYS A 43 -25.89 -19.25 20.85
C CYS A 43 -27.16 -18.48 21.27
N CYS A 44 -28.30 -18.80 20.66
CA CYS A 44 -29.59 -18.14 20.87
C CYS A 44 -30.63 -19.11 21.44
N GLY A 45 -30.17 -20.19 22.08
CA GLY A 45 -31.03 -21.17 22.72
C GLY A 45 -31.73 -20.60 23.94
N SER A 46 -32.97 -20.15 23.76
CA SER A 46 -33.96 -20.07 24.82
C SER A 46 -34.16 -21.47 25.40
N LYS A 47 -33.58 -21.76 26.59
CA LYS A 47 -33.82 -22.96 27.43
C LYS A 47 -34.49 -24.13 26.68
N VAL A 48 -33.78 -24.76 25.75
CA VAL A 48 -34.28 -25.97 25.11
C VAL A 48 -33.98 -27.10 26.09
N THR A 49 -35.00 -27.55 26.81
CA THR A 49 -34.93 -28.82 27.52
C THR A 49 -34.57 -29.92 26.53
N PRO A 50 -33.66 -30.86 26.87
CA PRO A 50 -33.18 -31.87 25.95
C PRO A 50 -34.30 -32.87 25.69
N THR A 51 -35.13 -32.62 24.68
CA THR A 51 -36.08 -33.59 24.16
C THR A 51 -35.50 -34.13 22.86
N THR A 52 -35.00 -35.36 22.98
CA THR A 52 -35.00 -36.45 22.00
C THR A 52 -35.21 -36.07 20.53
N LEU A 53 -34.22 -36.43 19.71
CA LEU A 53 -34.30 -36.58 18.25
C LEU A 53 -35.69 -37.02 17.76
N PRO A 54 -36.17 -36.41 16.67
CA PRO A 54 -36.64 -37.26 15.59
C PRO A 54 -36.21 -36.81 14.19
N GLU A 55 -36.38 -37.76 13.29
CA GLU A 55 -35.96 -37.82 11.90
C GLU A 55 -36.54 -36.73 10.98
N LYS A 56 -35.78 -36.52 9.89
CA LYS A 56 -36.16 -35.90 8.61
C LYS A 56 -37.66 -35.95 8.30
N LYS A 57 -38.22 -34.78 7.96
CA LYS A 57 -39.17 -34.64 6.84
C LYS A 57 -39.17 -33.21 6.30
N MET A 58 -39.45 -33.16 5.01
CA MET A 58 -39.29 -32.07 4.07
C MET A 58 -40.68 -31.41 3.83
N ILE A 59 -40.68 -30.13 3.44
CA ILE A 59 -41.65 -29.42 2.57
C ILE A 59 -42.72 -28.49 3.22
N ASN A 60 -42.55 -27.20 2.88
CA ASN A 60 -43.45 -26.09 2.50
C ASN A 60 -44.38 -25.29 3.46
N SER A 61 -44.38 -23.98 3.12
CA SER A 61 -45.44 -22.96 3.13
C SER A 61 -45.46 -21.90 4.25
N ILE A 62 -44.99 -20.72 3.86
CA ILE A 62 -45.71 -19.42 3.83
C ILE A 62 -46.81 -19.20 4.88
N ALA A 63 -46.59 -18.22 5.76
CA ALA A 63 -47.54 -17.14 6.05
C ALA A 63 -46.83 -16.00 6.80
N GLN A 64 -47.13 -14.76 6.41
CA GLN A 64 -46.77 -13.52 7.09
C GLN A 64 -47.67 -13.35 8.31
N GLU A 65 -47.15 -12.79 9.40
CA GLU A 65 -47.98 -12.06 10.35
C GLU A 65 -47.16 -10.95 11.04
N GLU A 66 -47.65 -9.73 10.87
CA GLU A 66 -47.25 -8.52 11.57
C GLU A 66 -47.71 -8.60 13.03
N VAL A 67 -46.86 -8.19 13.98
CA VAL A 67 -47.34 -7.74 15.29
C VAL A 67 -46.60 -6.49 15.69
N ALA A 68 -47.30 -5.36 15.58
CA ALA A 68 -46.97 -4.10 16.20
C ALA A 68 -47.20 -4.22 17.71
N ALA A 69 -46.18 -3.92 18.52
CA ALA A 69 -46.33 -3.73 19.95
C ALA A 69 -45.99 -2.28 20.29
N SER A 70 -47.06 -1.51 20.47
CA SER A 70 -47.11 -0.21 21.13
C SER A 70 -46.71 -0.35 22.60
N ILE A 71 -45.78 0.48 23.06
CA ILE A 71 -45.62 0.81 24.48
C ILE A 71 -45.53 2.33 24.58
N ASN A 72 -46.68 2.94 24.87
CA ASN A 72 -46.73 4.21 25.58
C ASN A 72 -46.78 3.87 27.07
N ASP A 73 -45.89 4.48 27.86
CA ASP A 73 -46.24 4.95 29.20
C ASP A 73 -45.51 6.28 29.41
N PRO A 74 -46.25 7.36 29.73
CA PRO A 74 -45.70 8.66 30.13
C PRO A 74 -45.50 8.68 31.66
N ASP A 75 -44.89 9.76 32.13
CA ASP A 75 -44.74 10.16 33.54
C ASP A 75 -43.42 9.71 34.20
N ASN A 76 -42.35 10.40 33.81
CA ASN A 76 -41.22 10.64 34.69
C ASN A 76 -40.76 12.11 34.52
N GLU A 77 -41.35 13.00 35.32
CA GLU A 77 -40.87 14.36 35.54
C GLU A 77 -39.61 14.31 36.41
N LEU A 78 -38.42 14.36 35.80
CA LEU A 78 -37.17 14.69 36.49
C LEU A 78 -36.22 15.49 35.58
N ASP A 79 -36.02 16.75 35.97
CA ASP A 79 -34.81 17.58 35.93
C ASP A 79 -34.23 18.02 34.55
N ASP A 80 -34.49 19.28 34.24
CA ASP A 80 -34.35 19.95 32.93
C ASP A 80 -33.01 20.69 32.72
N GLU A 81 -31.87 20.04 33.00
CA GLU A 81 -30.53 20.65 32.77
C GLU A 81 -29.54 19.73 32.00
N SER A 82 -29.99 18.57 31.49
CA SER A 82 -29.11 17.60 30.79
C SER A 82 -29.45 17.35 29.29
N PHE A 83 -30.45 18.05 28.74
CA PHE A 83 -31.00 17.73 27.41
C PHE A 83 -30.18 18.26 26.22
N SER A 84 -29.35 19.29 26.41
CA SER A 84 -28.61 19.90 25.28
C SER A 84 -27.45 19.04 24.74
N SER A 85 -26.87 18.13 25.55
CA SER A 85 -25.72 17.31 25.11
C SER A 85 -26.09 16.04 24.34
N ALA A 86 -27.33 15.57 24.47
CA ALA A 86 -27.82 14.37 23.79
C ALA A 86 -28.17 14.63 22.31
N ILE A 87 -28.60 15.85 21.99
CA ILE A 87 -28.99 16.24 20.62
C ILE A 87 -27.74 16.33 19.71
N GLU A 88 -26.64 16.90 20.20
CA GLU A 88 -25.40 17.03 19.42
C GLU A 88 -24.76 15.67 19.07
N ASN A 89 -24.83 14.70 19.98
CA ASN A 89 -24.32 13.34 19.74
C ASN A 89 -25.16 12.57 18.70
N SER A 90 -26.47 12.85 18.61
CA SER A 90 -27.37 12.24 17.64
C SER A 90 -27.03 12.64 16.20
N ASP A 91 -26.72 13.92 15.98
CA ASP A 91 -26.43 14.42 14.64
C ASP A 91 -25.05 14.00 14.13
N ILE A 92 -24.06 13.87 15.02
CA ILE A 92 -22.74 13.29 14.69
C ILE A 92 -22.91 11.83 14.25
N ALA A 93 -23.70 11.04 14.99
CA ALA A 93 -23.96 9.64 14.65
C ALA A 93 -24.71 9.49 13.31
N LYS A 94 -25.62 10.40 12.98
CA LYS A 94 -26.32 10.41 11.68
C LYS A 94 -25.35 10.67 10.51
N VAL A 95 -24.44 11.64 10.66
CA VAL A 95 -23.43 11.95 9.64
C VAL A 95 -22.47 10.78 9.44
N GLU A 96 -22.00 10.17 10.53
CA GLU A 96 -21.15 8.98 10.46
C GLU A 96 -21.86 7.80 9.76
N ASN A 97 -23.12 7.52 10.12
CA ASN A 97 -23.91 6.48 9.46
C ASN A 97 -24.12 6.76 7.97
N LYS A 98 -24.31 8.03 7.58
CA LYS A 98 -24.42 8.41 6.17
C LYS A 98 -23.11 8.12 5.43
N TYR A 99 -21.98 8.53 5.99
CA TYR A 99 -20.67 8.25 5.43
C TYR A 99 -20.38 6.74 5.29
N LEU A 100 -20.70 5.95 6.33
CA LEU A 100 -20.52 4.50 6.30
C LEU A 100 -21.39 3.84 5.22
N LYS A 101 -22.63 4.32 5.01
CA LYS A 101 -23.50 3.85 3.92
C LYS A 101 -22.92 4.16 2.53
N GLU A 102 -22.35 5.35 2.34
CA GLU A 102 -21.68 5.71 1.08
C GLU A 102 -20.43 4.86 0.84
N LEU A 103 -19.62 4.64 1.88
CA LEU A 103 -18.45 3.78 1.82
C LEU A 103 -18.81 2.33 1.45
N LEU A 104 -19.91 1.79 2.01
CA LEU A 104 -20.40 0.46 1.65
C LEU A 104 -20.81 0.39 0.17
N LYS A 105 -21.54 1.40 -0.33
CA LYS A 105 -21.90 1.48 -1.76
C LYS A 105 -20.67 1.49 -2.67
N GLU A 106 -19.63 2.24 -2.31
CA GLU A 106 -18.37 2.27 -3.07
C GLU A 106 -17.68 0.89 -3.08
N LYS A 107 -17.67 0.19 -1.93
CA LYS A 107 -17.11 -1.16 -1.85
C LYS A 107 -17.91 -2.17 -2.67
N ASP A 108 -19.23 -2.07 -2.71
CA ASP A 108 -20.08 -2.92 -3.55
C ASP A 108 -19.81 -2.69 -5.05
N LEU A 109 -19.59 -1.44 -5.47
CA LEU A 109 -19.19 -1.13 -6.84
C LEU A 109 -17.83 -1.74 -7.19
N HIS A 110 -16.87 -1.67 -6.27
CA HIS A 110 -15.56 -2.27 -6.45
C HIS A 110 -15.64 -3.81 -6.54
N ILE A 111 -16.46 -4.45 -5.69
CA ILE A 111 -16.72 -5.89 -5.75
C ILE A 111 -17.32 -6.28 -7.11
N LYS A 112 -18.33 -5.55 -7.58
CA LYS A 112 -18.94 -5.79 -8.90
C LYS A 112 -17.92 -5.70 -10.03
N SER A 113 -17.05 -4.68 -10.01
CA SER A 113 -15.98 -4.54 -11.01
C SER A 113 -15.01 -5.73 -10.99
N LEU A 114 -14.58 -6.16 -9.80
CA LEU A 114 -13.69 -7.33 -9.68
C LEU A 114 -14.36 -8.61 -10.17
N CYS A 115 -15.65 -8.83 -9.87
CA CYS A 115 -16.41 -9.96 -10.41
C CYS A 115 -16.45 -9.94 -11.94
N THR A 116 -16.72 -8.79 -12.57
CA THR A 116 -16.72 -8.69 -14.04
C THR A 116 -15.34 -8.99 -14.65
N ASN A 117 -14.26 -8.62 -13.97
CA ASN A 117 -12.90 -8.93 -14.42
C ASN A 117 -12.60 -10.43 -14.30
N LEU A 118 -13.00 -11.07 -13.20
CA LEU A 118 -12.87 -12.52 -13.04
C LEU A 118 -13.65 -13.28 -14.12
N ASP A 119 -14.86 -12.85 -14.43
CA ASP A 119 -15.66 -13.45 -15.50
C ASP A 119 -14.99 -13.31 -16.87
N MET A 120 -14.37 -12.17 -17.16
CA MET A 120 -13.63 -11.95 -18.40
C MET A 120 -12.40 -12.84 -18.51
N LEU A 121 -11.64 -12.98 -17.42
CA LEU A 121 -10.47 -13.87 -17.35
C LEU A 121 -10.89 -15.34 -17.51
N HIS A 122 -11.96 -15.78 -16.86
CA HIS A 122 -12.50 -17.12 -17.05
C HIS A 122 -12.88 -17.37 -18.52
N LYS A 123 -13.55 -16.41 -19.18
CA LYS A 123 -13.86 -16.52 -20.62
C LYS A 123 -12.60 -16.63 -21.48
N GLN A 124 -11.55 -15.87 -21.18
CA GLN A 124 -10.27 -15.97 -21.89
C GLN A 124 -9.63 -17.36 -21.73
N ILE A 125 -9.63 -17.91 -20.51
CA ILE A 125 -9.13 -19.26 -20.23
C ILE A 125 -9.93 -20.30 -21.02
N THR A 126 -11.27 -20.19 -21.04
CA THR A 126 -12.12 -21.09 -21.82
C THR A 126 -11.81 -21.05 -23.32
N LEU A 127 -11.58 -19.86 -23.88
CA LEU A 127 -11.21 -19.71 -25.29
C LEU A 127 -9.84 -20.35 -25.59
N LEU A 128 -8.84 -20.16 -24.72
CA LEU A 128 -7.53 -20.77 -24.87
C LEU A 128 -7.61 -22.30 -24.80
N ASN A 129 -8.37 -22.85 -23.84
CA ASN A 129 -8.56 -24.30 -23.73
C ASN A 129 -9.24 -24.88 -24.99
N ASN A 130 -10.23 -24.18 -25.55
CA ASN A 130 -10.89 -24.61 -26.79
C ASN A 130 -9.94 -24.59 -28.00
N ILE A 131 -8.96 -23.66 -28.04
CA ILE A 131 -7.94 -23.63 -29.10
C ILE A 131 -6.99 -24.82 -28.95
N ILE A 132 -6.55 -25.11 -27.71
CA ILE A 132 -5.66 -26.25 -27.42
C ILE A 132 -6.33 -27.57 -27.83
N ILE A 133 -7.58 -27.79 -27.40
CA ILE A 133 -8.34 -29.02 -27.75
C ILE A 133 -8.49 -29.16 -29.27
N LYS A 134 -8.79 -28.08 -30.00
CA LYS A 134 -8.90 -28.11 -31.47
C LYS A 134 -7.57 -28.40 -32.18
N GLN A 135 -6.44 -28.00 -31.60
CA GLN A 135 -5.12 -28.34 -32.16
C GLN A 135 -4.82 -29.83 -31.99
N GLU A 136 -5.22 -30.43 -30.88
CA GLU A 136 -5.04 -31.86 -30.62
C GLU A 136 -5.93 -32.72 -31.53
N GLU A 137 -7.17 -32.31 -31.77
CA GLU A 137 -8.10 -33.01 -32.70
C GLU A 137 -7.67 -32.88 -34.17
N GLY A 138 -6.99 -31.80 -34.55
CA GLY A 138 -6.48 -31.58 -35.91
C GLY A 138 -5.27 -32.42 -36.29
N ILE A 139 -4.59 -33.06 -35.33
CA ILE A 139 -3.37 -33.86 -35.57
C ILE A 139 -3.69 -35.36 -35.70
N SER A 140 -4.87 -35.82 -35.24
CA SER A 140 -5.19 -37.27 -35.18
C SER A 140 -5.83 -37.88 -36.44
N ASN A 141 -6.08 -37.12 -37.51
CA ASN A 141 -6.75 -37.63 -38.73
C ASN A 141 -5.84 -37.88 -39.95
N ASN A 142 -4.52 -37.85 -39.78
CA ASN A 142 -3.58 -38.32 -40.81
C ASN A 142 -2.49 -39.19 -40.18
N HIS A 143 -2.87 -40.39 -39.72
CA HIS A 143 -1.90 -41.48 -39.64
C HIS A 143 -2.53 -42.80 -40.07
N ASN A 144 -2.09 -43.20 -41.26
CA ASN A 144 -2.19 -44.53 -41.83
C ASN A 144 -1.64 -45.56 -40.83
N PRO A 145 -2.31 -46.70 -40.57
CA PRO A 145 -1.81 -47.69 -39.64
C PRO A 145 -0.90 -48.65 -40.39
N GLU A 146 0.40 -48.35 -40.48
CA GLU A 146 1.35 -49.40 -40.84
C GLU A 146 2.75 -49.08 -40.32
N THR A 147 3.36 -50.15 -39.78
CA THR A 147 4.80 -50.39 -39.68
C THR A 147 5.52 -49.87 -38.43
N THR A 148 5.57 -50.77 -37.44
CA THR A 148 6.81 -51.30 -36.83
C THR A 148 7.60 -50.42 -35.86
N SER A 149 7.55 -50.87 -34.61
CA SER A 149 8.57 -50.81 -33.56
C SER A 149 9.98 -50.44 -34.03
N GLN A 150 10.55 -49.35 -33.51
CA GLN A 150 11.88 -49.30 -32.88
C GLN A 150 12.30 -47.87 -32.53
N GLU A 151 13.04 -47.77 -31.43
CA GLU A 151 13.94 -46.68 -31.03
C GLU A 151 13.36 -45.38 -30.45
N ILE A 152 13.19 -45.43 -29.14
CA ILE A 152 13.31 -44.30 -28.22
C ILE A 152 14.80 -44.08 -27.97
N ASN A 153 15.37 -42.98 -28.48
CA ASN A 153 16.26 -42.06 -27.75
C ASN A 153 16.97 -41.09 -28.72
N GLU A 154 17.14 -39.85 -28.24
CA GLU A 154 17.88 -38.73 -28.85
C GLU A 154 17.17 -37.98 -29.99
N ILE A 155 16.63 -36.79 -29.66
CA ILE A 155 16.88 -35.49 -30.33
C ILE A 155 16.23 -34.42 -29.42
N VAL A 156 16.97 -33.93 -28.44
CA VAL A 156 16.73 -32.61 -27.82
C VAL A 156 18.05 -31.86 -27.86
N LYS A 157 18.35 -31.29 -29.03
CA LYS A 157 19.37 -30.26 -29.27
C LYS A 157 19.20 -29.78 -30.70
N ASN A 158 18.38 -28.74 -30.89
CA ASN A 158 18.55 -27.67 -31.88
C ASN A 158 17.23 -26.91 -32.09
N SER A 159 17.00 -25.86 -31.32
CA SER A 159 16.25 -24.69 -31.80
C SER A 159 17.19 -23.50 -31.81
N LYS A 160 17.86 -23.34 -32.95
CA LYS A 160 18.65 -22.16 -33.30
C LYS A 160 17.72 -20.95 -33.39
N LEU A 161 18.19 -19.89 -32.75
CA LEU A 161 17.78 -18.49 -32.89
C LEU A 161 17.48 -18.10 -34.35
N LEU A 162 16.30 -17.51 -34.56
CA LEU A 162 16.00 -16.69 -35.73
C LEU A 162 16.44 -15.24 -35.45
N PRO A 163 17.25 -14.60 -36.32
CA PRO A 163 17.43 -13.17 -36.31
C PRO A 163 16.35 -12.50 -37.20
N LEU A 164 15.45 -11.73 -36.59
CA LEU A 164 14.58 -10.81 -37.34
C LEU A 164 15.44 -9.68 -37.93
N LYS A 165 15.61 -9.71 -39.25
CA LYS A 165 16.03 -8.57 -40.07
C LYS A 165 14.92 -7.53 -40.04
N ASN A 166 15.20 -6.37 -39.43
CA ASN A 166 14.38 -5.18 -39.57
C ASN A 166 15.01 -4.30 -40.65
N THR A 167 14.38 -4.25 -41.82
CA THR A 167 14.67 -3.30 -42.89
C THR A 167 14.01 -1.97 -42.55
N ASN A 168 14.81 -0.94 -42.31
CA ASN A 168 14.36 0.44 -42.40
C ASN A 168 15.35 1.22 -43.27
N ASP A 169 14.95 1.37 -44.52
CA ASP A 169 15.41 2.39 -45.45
C ASP A 169 15.15 3.77 -44.86
N LYS A 170 16.21 4.57 -44.68
CA LYS A 170 16.15 6.03 -44.80
C LYS A 170 17.53 6.63 -45.01
N GLN A 171 17.82 6.86 -46.29
CA GLN A 171 18.44 8.07 -46.85
C GLN A 171 19.20 8.97 -45.87
N GLN A 172 20.55 8.95 -45.89
CA GLN A 172 21.38 10.17 -45.73
C GLN A 172 22.71 10.04 -46.52
N LYS A 173 22.68 10.66 -47.70
CA LYS A 173 23.62 11.66 -48.23
C LYS A 173 25.14 11.52 -47.94
N LYS A 174 25.88 11.31 -49.05
CA LYS A 174 27.32 11.56 -49.27
C LYS A 174 27.83 12.93 -48.80
N THR A 175 29.03 12.93 -48.23
CA THR A 175 30.24 13.77 -48.53
C THR A 175 31.31 13.35 -47.52
N GLN A 176 32.32 12.54 -47.87
CA GLN A 176 33.63 12.86 -48.49
C GLN A 176 34.51 13.87 -47.72
N ASP A 177 35.75 13.38 -47.48
CA ASP A 177 37.03 14.05 -47.25
C ASP A 177 37.47 14.40 -45.82
N SER A 178 38.37 13.55 -45.30
CA SER A 178 39.59 13.93 -44.55
C SER A 178 40.77 14.00 -45.55
N PRO A 179 42.00 14.46 -45.22
CA PRO A 179 42.54 14.90 -43.92
C PRO A 179 43.37 16.22 -44.00
N SER A 180 43.85 16.73 -42.85
CA SER A 180 45.30 16.95 -42.61
C SER A 180 45.65 18.17 -41.73
N ASN A 181 46.57 17.89 -40.80
CA ASN A 181 47.63 18.72 -40.22
C ASN A 181 47.44 19.70 -39.05
N GLN A 182 48.03 19.26 -37.93
CA GLN A 182 49.15 19.88 -37.17
C GLN A 182 48.98 21.22 -36.42
N ALA A 183 49.16 21.09 -35.10
CA ALA A 183 50.02 21.88 -34.19
C ALA A 183 49.85 23.41 -34.07
N LYS A 184 49.51 23.87 -32.85
CA LYS A 184 50.33 24.75 -31.97
C LYS A 184 49.51 25.33 -30.80
N THR A 185 50.11 25.31 -29.62
CA THR A 185 49.84 26.18 -28.45
C THR A 185 50.37 27.62 -28.72
N PRO A 186 50.34 28.62 -27.80
CA PRO A 186 49.48 28.95 -26.65
C PRO A 186 48.92 30.41 -26.71
N ASN A 187 48.23 30.81 -25.64
CA ASN A 187 48.24 32.14 -24.99
C ASN A 187 47.08 33.16 -25.17
N GLN A 188 46.55 33.56 -24.01
CA GLN A 188 46.08 34.88 -23.53
C GLN A 188 45.31 35.84 -24.45
N GLY A 189 44.22 36.40 -23.92
CA GLY A 189 43.80 37.77 -24.23
C GLY A 189 42.29 38.02 -24.20
N ASP A 190 41.86 38.78 -23.19
CA ASP A 190 40.55 39.40 -23.03
C ASP A 190 39.95 40.02 -24.30
N LYS A 191 38.61 39.96 -24.41
CA LYS A 191 37.76 41.12 -24.72
C LYS A 191 36.26 40.83 -24.57
N ASP A 192 35.66 41.65 -23.73
CA ASP A 192 34.25 42.02 -23.59
C ASP A 192 33.33 41.74 -24.79
N LYS A 193 32.24 40.98 -24.57
CA LYS A 193 30.93 41.26 -25.17
C LYS A 193 29.78 40.93 -24.21
N LYS A 194 29.15 42.00 -23.73
CA LYS A 194 27.80 42.06 -23.14
C LYS A 194 26.78 41.24 -23.95
N VAL A 195 26.14 40.27 -23.31
CA VAL A 195 24.76 39.86 -23.65
C VAL A 195 23.97 39.66 -22.36
N LYS A 196 22.97 40.51 -22.17
CA LYS A 196 21.93 40.42 -21.15
C LYS A 196 20.97 39.27 -21.50
N LYS A 197 20.57 38.43 -20.54
CA LYS A 197 19.16 38.13 -20.21
C LYS A 197 19.00 37.03 -19.13
N THR A 198 18.36 37.46 -18.04
CA THR A 198 17.39 36.75 -17.18
C THR A 198 17.81 35.44 -16.50
N LEU A 199 18.40 35.58 -15.31
CA LEU A 199 18.42 34.56 -14.26
C LEU A 199 17.21 34.78 -13.34
N ARG A 200 16.36 33.76 -13.16
CA ARG A 200 15.29 33.71 -12.14
C ARG A 200 15.81 32.87 -10.97
N GLY A 201 16.56 33.52 -10.07
CA GLY A 201 17.01 32.93 -8.82
C GLY A 201 16.11 33.39 -7.66
N TYR A 202 15.67 32.46 -6.83
CA TYR A 202 15.24 32.74 -5.45
C TYR A 202 16.28 32.13 -4.51
N SER A 203 17.26 32.96 -4.14
CA SER A 203 18.18 32.71 -3.04
C SER A 203 17.58 33.34 -1.79
N LYS A 204 17.22 32.52 -0.81
CA LYS A 204 16.72 32.95 0.49
C LYS A 204 17.91 33.11 1.44
N LEU A 205 18.42 34.34 1.53
CA LEU A 205 19.35 34.75 2.59
C LEU A 205 18.55 35.24 3.80
N GLN A 206 19.07 34.88 4.97
CA GLN A 206 18.62 35.27 6.29
C GLN A 206 18.90 36.76 6.52
N GLU A 207 18.00 37.44 7.22
CA GLU A 207 18.34 38.62 8.02
C GLU A 207 17.67 38.54 9.41
N PRO A 208 18.29 39.15 10.43
CA PRO A 208 17.87 39.10 11.83
C PRO A 208 16.80 40.17 12.12
N PHE A 209 15.83 39.85 12.99
CA PHE A 209 14.89 40.84 13.52
C PHE A 209 15.02 40.90 15.04
N GLN A 210 15.62 42.00 15.51
CA GLN A 210 15.29 42.68 16.75
C GLN A 210 14.91 44.10 16.35
N ASP A 211 13.70 44.55 16.67
CA ASP A 211 13.49 45.65 17.64
C ASP A 211 12.02 46.07 17.69
N ASP A 212 11.69 46.57 18.88
CA ASP A 212 10.41 47.05 19.36
C ASP A 212 9.87 48.24 18.55
N ASN A 213 8.55 48.28 18.35
CA ASN A 213 7.88 49.57 18.18
C ASN A 213 6.39 49.47 18.57
N GLU A 214 6.07 50.09 19.69
CA GLU A 214 4.72 50.48 20.06
C GLU A 214 4.23 51.54 19.07
N ASN A 215 3.06 51.35 18.45
CA ASN A 215 2.26 52.50 18.06
C ASN A 215 0.77 52.16 18.07
N LEU A 216 0.08 52.81 19.00
CA LEU A 216 -1.35 53.07 18.94
C LEU A 216 -1.62 53.83 17.64
N ASP A 217 -2.58 53.37 16.84
CA ASP A 217 -3.46 54.36 16.21
C ASP A 217 -4.86 53.80 15.96
N ASN A 218 -5.80 54.50 16.58
CA ASN A 218 -7.24 54.36 16.43
C ASN A 218 -7.64 54.86 15.05
N ASN A 219 -8.25 54.00 14.24
CA ASN A 219 -9.18 54.48 13.22
C ASN A 219 -10.38 53.54 13.11
N LYS A 220 -11.46 53.96 13.80
CA LYS A 220 -12.83 53.51 13.57
C LYS A 220 -13.21 53.84 12.13
N THR A 221 -13.24 52.83 11.27
CA THR A 221 -13.90 52.91 9.96
C THR A 221 -15.24 52.21 10.06
N LEU A 222 -16.26 52.91 9.54
CA LEU A 222 -17.67 52.61 9.58
C LEU A 222 -18.05 51.24 9.02
N GLN A 223 -19.15 50.76 9.58
CA GLN A 223 -19.88 49.53 9.32
C GLN A 223 -20.28 49.39 7.85
N ASN A 224 -19.81 48.32 7.21
CA ASN A 224 -20.53 47.64 6.15
C ASN A 224 -20.89 46.26 6.69
N GLU A 225 -22.16 46.11 7.09
CA GLU A 225 -22.75 44.85 7.54
C GLU A 225 -23.17 44.02 6.33
N ASP A 226 -22.22 43.46 5.58
CA ASP A 226 -22.53 42.48 4.54
C ASP A 226 -21.46 41.38 4.53
N ASP A 227 -21.90 40.13 4.73
CA ASP A 227 -21.19 38.87 4.46
C ASP A 227 -19.89 38.56 5.22
N ASN A 228 -19.91 38.61 6.55
CA ASN A 228 -18.81 38.07 7.37
C ASN A 228 -18.89 36.54 7.53
N TRP A 229 -18.61 35.80 6.45
CA TRP A 229 -18.26 34.38 6.55
C TRP A 229 -16.91 34.26 7.26
N ASN A 230 -16.95 34.04 8.58
CA ASN A 230 -15.77 33.77 9.38
C ASN A 230 -15.04 32.55 8.82
N LYS A 231 -13.90 32.78 8.16
CA LYS A 231 -13.03 31.71 7.63
C LYS A 231 -12.58 30.82 8.78
N VAL A 232 -13.24 29.67 8.92
CA VAL A 232 -12.95 28.67 9.95
C VAL A 232 -11.47 28.29 9.85
N LYS A 233 -10.65 28.84 10.74
CA LYS A 233 -9.25 28.44 10.86
C LYS A 233 -9.26 27.03 11.46
N SER A 234 -8.95 26.02 10.65
CA SER A 234 -8.81 24.65 11.14
C SER A 234 -7.86 24.65 12.33
N LYS A 235 -8.36 24.36 13.53
CA LYS A 235 -7.57 24.29 14.75
C LYS A 235 -6.62 23.10 14.58
N LYS A 236 -5.37 23.36 14.16
CA LYS A 236 -4.35 22.32 14.03
C LYS A 236 -4.26 21.64 15.39
N ARG A 237 -4.62 20.37 15.46
CA ARG A 237 -4.47 19.57 16.68
C ARG A 237 -3.01 19.71 17.10
N HIS A 238 -2.78 20.24 18.29
CA HIS A 238 -1.45 20.30 18.88
C HIS A 238 -0.96 18.86 18.92
N ARG A 239 -0.02 18.50 18.03
CA ARG A 239 0.63 17.19 18.10
C ARG A 239 1.32 17.19 19.45
N ARG A 240 0.87 16.32 20.35
CA ARG A 240 1.59 16.04 21.59
C ARG A 240 3.04 15.77 21.20
N GLU A 241 3.96 16.52 21.80
CA GLU A 241 5.38 16.28 21.60
C GLU A 241 5.63 14.83 21.98
N SER A 242 5.96 14.01 20.99
CA SER A 242 6.25 12.60 21.25
C SER A 242 7.47 12.56 22.16
N ASN A 243 7.36 11.90 23.30
CA ASN A 243 8.46 11.68 24.25
C ASN A 243 9.71 11.25 23.48
N LYS A 244 10.65 12.19 23.29
CA LYS A 244 11.90 11.91 22.58
C LYS A 244 12.75 11.06 23.50
N SER A 245 13.19 9.90 23.03
CA SER A 245 14.13 9.06 23.80
C SER A 245 15.43 9.83 24.07
N ILE A 246 15.95 9.72 25.30
CA ILE A 246 17.22 10.32 25.69
C ILE A 246 18.36 9.57 24.99
N ILE A 247 19.24 10.30 24.31
CA ILE A 247 20.42 9.75 23.63
C ILE A 247 21.65 10.07 24.49
N GLY A 248 22.44 9.05 24.86
CA GLY A 248 23.68 9.25 25.59
C GLY A 248 24.77 9.86 24.71
N CYS A 249 25.52 10.81 25.25
CA CYS A 249 26.61 11.52 24.55
C CYS A 249 27.99 11.27 25.19
N SER A 250 28.16 10.21 25.98
CA SER A 250 29.46 9.90 26.60
C SER A 250 30.49 9.53 25.54
N VAL A 251 31.73 10.00 25.73
CA VAL A 251 32.90 9.59 24.95
C VAL A 251 33.20 8.11 25.23
N ASP A 252 33.69 7.38 24.23
CA ASP A 252 33.88 5.93 24.19
C ASP A 252 34.99 5.38 25.13
N ASN A 253 34.97 5.76 26.40
CA ASN A 253 35.99 5.34 27.39
C ASN A 253 35.53 4.19 28.29
N SER A 254 34.36 3.58 28.02
CA SER A 254 33.76 2.58 28.90
C SER A 254 33.76 1.16 28.29
N THR A 255 33.71 0.15 29.16
CA THR A 255 33.50 -1.26 28.80
C THR A 255 32.22 -1.47 27.96
N LEU A 256 31.27 -0.53 28.02
CA LEU A 256 30.03 -0.55 27.26
C LEU A 256 30.21 0.17 25.93
N LYS A 257 29.89 -0.51 24.83
CA LYS A 257 29.87 0.06 23.48
C LYS A 257 28.43 0.19 22.99
N ALA A 258 28.05 1.38 22.55
CA ALA A 258 26.76 1.59 21.91
C ALA A 258 26.76 0.97 20.50
N VAL A 259 25.66 0.35 20.11
CA VAL A 259 25.49 -0.17 18.74
C VAL A 259 25.23 1.02 17.79
N PRO A 260 25.98 1.16 16.69
CA PRO A 260 25.73 2.20 15.70
C PRO A 260 24.31 2.15 15.16
N ARG A 261 23.70 3.32 14.99
CA ARG A 261 22.35 3.42 14.44
C ARG A 261 22.39 3.03 12.97
N ARG A 262 21.56 2.06 12.58
CA ARG A 262 21.45 1.63 11.18
C ARG A 262 20.38 2.44 10.46
N SER A 263 20.65 2.75 9.20
CA SER A 263 19.69 3.34 8.28
C SER A 263 19.44 2.39 7.12
N PHE A 264 18.22 2.43 6.61
CA PHE A 264 17.78 1.57 5.53
C PHE A 264 17.43 2.42 4.32
N ILE A 265 18.00 2.07 3.19
CA ILE A 265 17.79 2.74 1.91
C ILE A 265 17.15 1.74 0.95
N HIS A 266 16.14 2.21 0.22
CA HIS A 266 15.50 1.47 -0.85
C HIS A 266 16.03 1.98 -2.18
N VAL A 267 16.69 1.11 -2.94
CA VAL A 267 17.18 1.42 -4.28
C VAL A 267 16.28 0.70 -5.27
N LEU A 268 15.72 1.44 -6.23
CA LEU A 268 14.80 0.95 -7.25
C LEU A 268 15.36 1.19 -8.65
N ARG A 269 14.75 0.50 -9.62
CA ARG A 269 15.04 0.64 -11.06
C ARG A 269 16.48 0.27 -11.43
N LEU A 270 17.07 -0.68 -10.71
CA LEU A 270 18.32 -1.30 -11.14
C LEU A 270 18.04 -2.38 -12.18
N ASN A 271 19.07 -2.75 -12.94
CA ASN A 271 18.97 -3.80 -13.94
C ASN A 271 18.57 -5.14 -13.26
N PRO A 272 17.67 -5.95 -13.85
CA PRO A 272 17.32 -7.26 -13.29
C PRO A 272 18.53 -8.18 -13.04
N SER A 273 19.59 -8.06 -13.84
CA SER A 273 20.83 -8.85 -13.73
C SER A 273 21.72 -8.44 -12.56
N THR A 274 21.50 -7.27 -11.96
CA THR A 274 22.30 -6.79 -10.83
C THR A 274 22.16 -7.74 -9.64
N THR A 275 23.30 -8.07 -9.02
CA THR A 275 23.41 -8.93 -7.84
C THR A 275 23.60 -8.09 -6.58
N THR A 276 23.47 -8.71 -5.40
CA THR A 276 23.69 -8.00 -4.13
C THR A 276 25.14 -7.58 -3.95
N LYS A 277 26.09 -8.37 -4.46
CA LYS A 277 27.54 -8.07 -4.40
C LYS A 277 27.90 -6.82 -5.18
N ASP A 278 27.34 -6.66 -6.38
CA ASP A 278 27.60 -5.49 -7.22
C ASP A 278 27.26 -4.16 -6.49
N ILE A 279 26.22 -4.19 -5.64
CA ILE A 279 25.80 -3.02 -4.85
C ILE A 279 26.74 -2.79 -3.68
N GLU A 280 27.18 -3.87 -3.00
CA GLU A 280 28.17 -3.79 -1.91
C GLU A 280 29.50 -3.24 -2.43
N ASP A 281 29.98 -3.75 -3.56
CA ASP A 281 31.23 -3.32 -4.20
C ASP A 281 31.16 -1.84 -4.60
N HIS A 282 30.06 -1.41 -5.23
CA HIS A 282 29.85 -0.03 -5.63
C HIS A 282 29.78 0.95 -4.44
N LEU A 283 29.14 0.55 -3.34
CA LEU A 283 29.10 1.36 -2.12
C LEU A 283 30.44 1.38 -1.40
N CYS A 284 31.18 0.27 -1.43
CA CYS A 284 32.53 0.18 -0.91
C CYS A 284 33.48 1.14 -1.66
N MET A 285 33.39 1.21 -3.01
CA MET A 285 34.13 2.18 -3.83
C MET A 285 33.85 3.64 -3.45
N SER A 286 32.66 3.92 -2.90
CA SER A 286 32.25 5.25 -2.45
C SER A 286 32.60 5.53 -0.97
N ASN A 287 33.39 4.65 -0.33
CA ASN A 287 33.69 4.68 1.12
C ASN A 287 32.45 4.56 2.03
N ILE A 288 31.39 3.92 1.55
CA ILE A 288 30.17 3.69 2.32
C ILE A 288 30.18 2.24 2.80
N CYS A 289 30.45 2.05 4.09
CA CYS A 289 30.38 0.71 4.71
C CYS A 289 28.93 0.21 4.79
N THR A 290 28.66 -0.93 4.16
CA THR A 290 27.37 -1.62 4.15
C THR A 290 27.37 -2.75 5.17
N PHE A 291 26.28 -2.86 5.95
CA PHE A 291 26.07 -3.99 6.86
C PHE A 291 25.35 -5.17 6.20
N GLY A 292 24.68 -4.93 5.08
CA GLY A 292 24.03 -5.98 4.29
C GLY A 292 23.06 -5.44 3.25
N VAL A 293 22.98 -6.16 2.14
CA VAL A 293 22.10 -5.86 1.00
C VAL A 293 21.11 -7.02 0.79
N GLU A 294 19.81 -6.69 0.79
CA GLU A 294 18.72 -7.65 0.61
C GLU A 294 18.00 -7.34 -0.71
N LYS A 295 17.93 -8.32 -1.63
CA LYS A 295 17.16 -8.19 -2.88
C LYS A 295 15.67 -8.32 -2.56
N LEU A 296 14.90 -7.28 -2.84
CA LEU A 296 13.46 -7.26 -2.63
C LEU A 296 12.73 -7.79 -3.87
N GLN A 297 11.57 -8.43 -3.64
CA GLN A 297 10.68 -8.84 -4.73
C GLN A 297 10.06 -7.60 -5.38
N SER A 298 10.54 -7.28 -6.59
CA SER A 298 9.98 -6.21 -7.42
C SER A 298 8.63 -6.62 -8.00
N ARG A 299 7.77 -5.62 -8.26
CA ARG A 299 6.47 -5.85 -8.92
C ARG A 299 6.62 -6.40 -10.35
N TYR A 300 7.70 -6.03 -11.03
CA TYR A 300 8.03 -6.45 -12.39
C TYR A 300 9.49 -6.93 -12.43
N PRO A 301 9.77 -8.18 -12.00
CA PRO A 301 11.13 -8.68 -11.81
C PRO A 301 11.97 -8.72 -13.09
N ASP A 302 11.33 -8.87 -14.26
CA ASP A 302 12.00 -8.91 -15.56
C ASP A 302 12.42 -7.51 -16.06
N LEU A 303 11.75 -6.45 -15.57
CA LEU A 303 12.01 -5.08 -16.00
C LEU A 303 13.00 -4.36 -15.09
N TYR A 304 12.92 -4.61 -13.78
CA TYR A 304 13.83 -4.01 -12.82
C TYR A 304 13.94 -4.84 -11.55
N SER A 305 15.04 -4.61 -10.85
CA SER A 305 15.27 -5.10 -9.50
C SER A 305 15.25 -3.97 -8.48
N SER A 306 14.96 -4.34 -7.24
CA SER A 306 14.91 -3.44 -6.08
C SER A 306 15.66 -4.03 -4.91
N PHE A 307 16.35 -3.20 -4.15
CA PHE A 307 17.20 -3.64 -3.05
C PHE A 307 17.00 -2.79 -1.81
N LYS A 308 17.06 -3.45 -0.66
CA LYS A 308 17.13 -2.82 0.65
C LYS A 308 18.57 -2.88 1.12
N VAL A 309 19.18 -1.71 1.23
CA VAL A 309 20.57 -1.55 1.65
C VAL A 309 20.58 -1.09 3.10
N THR A 310 21.33 -1.78 3.96
CA THR A 310 21.53 -1.41 5.36
C THR A 310 22.90 -0.76 5.53
N ILE A 311 22.92 0.50 5.95
CA ILE A 311 24.14 1.30 6.12
C ILE A 311 24.20 1.94 7.50
N ASP A 312 25.35 2.49 7.87
CA ASP A 312 25.48 3.34 9.05
C ASP A 312 24.71 4.67 8.85
N HIS A 313 24.07 5.17 9.91
CA HIS A 313 23.31 6.41 9.86
C HIS A 313 24.19 7.62 9.49
N LYS A 314 25.47 7.60 9.85
CA LYS A 314 26.44 8.65 9.50
C LYS A 314 26.59 8.83 7.98
N ASN A 315 26.51 7.73 7.23
CA ASN A 315 26.68 7.73 5.78
C ASN A 315 25.36 7.90 5.02
N GLN A 316 24.24 8.08 5.73
CA GLN A 316 22.92 8.16 5.11
C GLN A 316 22.80 9.33 4.14
N ASP A 317 23.27 10.51 4.53
CA ASP A 317 23.12 11.71 3.69
C ASP A 317 23.97 11.63 2.41
N VAL A 318 25.16 11.02 2.51
CA VAL A 318 26.03 10.75 1.35
C VAL A 318 25.39 9.72 0.42
N ALA A 319 24.85 8.64 0.99
CA ALA A 319 24.17 7.60 0.23
C ALA A 319 22.83 8.07 -0.37
N MET A 320 22.24 9.17 0.08
CA MET A 320 21.02 9.73 -0.50
C MET A 320 21.28 10.73 -1.64
N LYS A 321 22.53 11.11 -1.90
CA LYS A 321 22.88 11.98 -3.02
C LYS A 321 22.74 11.24 -4.35
N PRO A 322 22.22 11.89 -5.40
CA PRO A 322 22.04 11.26 -6.71
C PRO A 322 23.39 10.91 -7.38
N GLU A 323 24.46 11.64 -7.06
CA GLU A 323 25.81 11.42 -7.59
C GLU A 323 26.42 10.08 -7.17
N THR A 324 25.98 9.55 -6.03
CA THR A 324 26.44 8.28 -5.48
C THR A 324 25.91 7.09 -6.28
N TRP A 325 24.93 7.26 -7.18
CA TRP A 325 24.24 6.15 -7.84
C TRP A 325 24.28 6.24 -9.36
N PRO A 326 24.21 5.09 -10.07
CA PRO A 326 24.16 5.10 -11.52
C PRO A 326 22.93 5.85 -12.04
N PRO A 327 23.04 6.52 -13.20
CA PRO A 327 21.95 7.32 -13.77
C PRO A 327 20.71 6.46 -14.02
N GLY A 328 19.54 7.00 -13.68
CA GLY A 328 18.24 6.33 -13.85
C GLY A 328 17.82 5.45 -12.67
N SER A 329 18.71 5.18 -11.72
CA SER A 329 18.34 4.57 -10.43
C SER A 329 17.52 5.55 -9.58
N CYS A 330 16.65 5.02 -8.73
CA CYS A 330 15.86 5.82 -7.80
C CYS A 330 16.14 5.38 -6.37
N VAL A 331 16.36 6.34 -5.48
CA VAL A 331 16.77 6.08 -4.10
C VAL A 331 15.80 6.73 -3.15
N ASN A 332 15.25 5.94 -2.24
CA ASN A 332 14.29 6.38 -1.25
C ASN A 332 14.72 5.92 0.14
N ARG A 333 14.34 6.68 1.17
CA ARG A 333 14.47 6.19 2.55
C ARG A 333 13.54 5.00 2.74
N PHE A 334 14.07 3.87 3.19
CA PHE A 334 13.25 2.70 3.48
C PHE A 334 12.56 2.91 4.83
N PHE A 335 11.24 3.01 4.79
CA PHE A 335 10.43 3.10 6.00
C PHE A 335 9.94 1.72 6.36
N HIS A 336 10.36 1.21 7.52
CA HIS A 336 9.65 0.10 8.15
C HIS A 336 8.23 0.58 8.40
N ARG A 337 7.27 -0.02 7.69
CA ARG A 337 5.88 0.09 8.11
C ARG A 337 5.86 -0.44 9.53
N ILE A 338 5.61 0.45 10.48
CA ILE A 338 5.29 0.07 11.84
C ILE A 338 4.02 -0.77 11.68
N LEU A 339 4.18 -2.09 11.66
CA LEU A 339 3.05 -2.99 11.72
C LEU A 339 2.37 -2.61 13.04
N LYS A 340 1.19 -2.00 12.93
CA LYS A 340 0.33 -1.82 14.10
C LYS A 340 0.22 -3.22 14.67
N LYS A 341 0.76 -3.46 15.86
CA LYS A 341 0.57 -4.72 16.57
C LYS A 341 -0.94 -4.90 16.67
N THR A 342 -1.52 -5.66 15.75
CA THR A 342 -2.82 -6.25 15.97
C THR A 342 -2.60 -7.09 17.21
N ALA A 343 -3.25 -6.72 18.31
CA ALA A 343 -3.18 -7.48 19.55
C ALA A 343 -3.37 -8.95 19.18
N LEU A 344 -2.30 -9.74 19.34
CA LEU A 344 -2.39 -11.17 19.15
C LEU A 344 -3.45 -11.67 20.14
N PRO A 345 -4.43 -12.46 19.67
CA PRO A 345 -5.58 -12.88 20.46
C PRO A 345 -5.21 -13.75 21.65
#